data_AF-A0A067D614-F1
#
_entry.id   AF-A0A067D614-F1
#
_cell.length_a   1.000
_cell.length_b   1.000
_cell.length_c   1.000
_cell.angle_alpha   90.00
_cell.angle_beta   90.00
_cell.angle_gamma   90.00
#
_symmetry.space_group_name_H-M   'P 1'
#
loop_
_entity.id
_entity.type
_entity.pdbx_description
1 polymer ?
#
loop_
_entity_poly.entity_id
_entity_poly.type
_entity_poly.pdbx_seq_one_letter_code
_entity_poly.pdbx_strand_id
1 'polypeptide(L)'
;VKGWWSEGCLDQERSALLQLKHFFNDDQCLQNWVDDENYSDCCQWEGVECNDTTGRVIELDLAVTRKWESAEWYMNASLFTPFQQLESLDIMGNNIASCVKNEGLERLSRLNNLKFLHLDNNYFNNSIFSSLGGLSSLRRLSLVGNRLNGSIDIK
;
A
#
# COMPACT_ATOMS: atom_id res chain seq x y z
N VAL A 1 30.94 18.59 -12.24
CA VAL A 1 29.50 18.44 -11.93
C VAL A 1 29.10 17.02 -12.29
N LYS A 2 29.22 16.08 -11.34
CA LYS A 2 28.67 14.72 -11.49
C LYS A 2 27.24 14.81 -10.96
N GLY A 3 26.25 14.69 -11.83
CA GLY A 3 24.85 14.64 -11.42
C GLY A 3 24.64 13.46 -10.49
N TRP A 4 24.17 13.72 -9.28
CA TRP A 4 23.70 12.70 -8.35
C TRP A 4 22.35 12.20 -8.84
N TRP A 5 22.36 11.20 -9.71
CA TRP A 5 21.19 10.36 -9.93
C TRP A 5 21.48 9.11 -9.12
N SER A 6 20.85 8.97 -7.94
CA SER A 6 20.79 7.66 -7.28
C SER A 6 20.03 6.74 -8.23
N GLU A 7 20.62 5.62 -8.61
CA GLU A 7 20.06 4.64 -9.56
C GLU A 7 18.89 3.83 -8.97
N GLY A 8 18.02 4.47 -8.18
CA GLY A 8 16.84 3.83 -7.60
C GLY A 8 15.85 4.80 -6.95
N CYS A 9 14.81 4.25 -6.33
CA CYS A 9 13.74 5.04 -5.73
C CYS A 9 14.21 5.97 -4.59
N LEU A 10 13.40 6.99 -4.26
CA LEU A 10 13.72 7.95 -3.21
C LEU A 10 13.96 7.27 -1.86
N ASP A 11 14.94 7.75 -1.09
CA ASP A 11 15.28 7.22 0.24
C ASP A 11 14.08 7.14 1.18
N GLN A 12 13.17 8.11 1.09
CA GLN A 12 11.94 8.13 1.89
C GLN A 12 10.96 7.03 1.47
N GLU A 13 10.83 6.75 0.17
CA GLU A 13 9.99 5.67 -0.36
C GLU A 13 10.62 4.31 -0.01
N ARG A 14 11.93 4.17 -0.19
CA ARG A 14 12.69 2.97 0.22
C ARG A 14 12.52 2.68 1.71
N SER A 15 12.67 3.68 2.57
CA SER A 15 12.47 3.51 4.02
C SER A 15 11.03 3.11 4.36
N ALA A 16 10.05 3.65 3.65
CA ALA A 16 8.64 3.29 3.83
C ALA A 16 8.36 1.84 3.41
N LEU A 17 8.96 1.37 2.32
CA LEU A 17 8.88 -0.02 1.88
C LEU A 17 9.47 -0.96 2.94
N LEU A 18 10.65 -0.67 3.47
CA LEU A 18 11.25 -1.48 4.54
C LEU A 18 10.39 -1.51 5.81
N GLN A 19 9.68 -0.42 6.13
CA GLN A 19 8.69 -0.43 7.22
C GLN A 19 7.48 -1.30 6.89
N LEU A 20 6.94 -1.20 5.67
CA LEU A 20 5.82 -2.04 5.20
C LEU A 20 6.17 -3.53 5.25
N LYS A 21 7.41 -3.92 4.88
CA LYS A 21 7.89 -5.30 4.95
C LYS A 21 7.66 -5.93 6.33
N HIS A 22 7.80 -5.15 7.41
CA HIS A 22 7.62 -5.66 8.77
C HIS A 22 6.18 -6.09 9.08
N PHE A 23 5.20 -5.56 8.34
CA PHE A 23 3.78 -5.87 8.52
C PHE A 23 3.23 -6.85 7.48
N PHE A 24 3.78 -6.84 6.26
CA PHE A 24 3.25 -7.63 5.15
C PHE A 24 3.98 -8.95 4.92
N ASN A 25 5.20 -9.17 5.43
CA ASN A 25 6.04 -10.30 5.04
C ASN A 25 5.91 -11.59 5.91
N ASP A 26 4.69 -12.01 6.24
CA ASP A 26 4.47 -13.25 7.03
C ASP A 26 4.78 -14.53 6.24
N ASP A 27 4.59 -14.51 4.91
CA ASP A 27 4.81 -15.68 4.03
C ASP A 27 6.11 -15.63 3.23
N GLN A 28 7.07 -14.83 3.69
CA GLN A 28 8.35 -14.65 3.00
C GLN A 28 8.24 -14.07 1.57
N CYS A 29 7.08 -13.53 1.14
CA CYS A 29 6.89 -12.99 -0.21
C CYS A 29 7.80 -11.80 -0.57
N LEU A 30 8.26 -11.03 0.42
CA LEU A 30 9.03 -9.79 0.20
C LEU A 30 10.54 -10.00 0.45
N GLN A 31 11.11 -11.15 0.07
CA GLN A 31 12.51 -11.46 0.40
C GLN A 31 13.50 -10.45 -0.20
N ASN A 32 13.27 -10.01 -1.44
CA ASN A 32 14.18 -9.11 -2.15
C ASN A 32 14.11 -7.65 -1.68
N TRP A 33 13.20 -7.30 -0.76
CA TRP A 33 13.17 -5.98 -0.11
C TRP A 33 14.29 -5.87 0.93
N VAL A 34 15.51 -5.53 0.51
CA VAL A 34 16.71 -5.63 1.35
C VAL A 34 17.31 -4.27 1.70
N ASP A 35 17.76 -4.16 2.95
CA ASP A 35 18.58 -3.03 3.40
C ASP A 35 20.06 -3.45 3.36
N ASP A 36 20.69 -3.35 2.19
CA ASP A 36 22.07 -3.78 1.95
C ASP A 36 23.06 -2.61 1.78
N GLU A 37 24.34 -2.90 1.93
CA GLU A 37 25.43 -1.92 1.81
C GLU A 37 25.55 -1.32 0.40
N ASN A 38 25.00 -2.01 -0.61
CA ASN A 38 25.00 -1.57 -2.00
C ASN A 38 23.85 -0.62 -2.34
N TYR A 39 22.97 -0.34 -1.37
CA TYR A 39 21.79 0.50 -1.57
C TYR A 39 20.94 0.00 -2.74
N SER A 40 20.44 -1.23 -2.63
CA SER A 40 19.64 -1.86 -3.68
C SER A 40 18.52 -0.93 -4.18
N ASP A 41 18.39 -0.87 -5.50
CA ASP A 41 17.30 -0.15 -6.17
C ASP A 41 15.97 -0.81 -5.84
N CYS A 42 15.12 -0.08 -5.10
CA CYS A 42 13.82 -0.60 -4.70
C CYS A 42 12.85 -0.76 -5.88
N CYS A 43 13.12 -0.14 -7.02
CA CYS A 43 12.34 -0.35 -8.25
C CYS A 43 12.56 -1.75 -8.86
N GLN A 44 13.53 -2.51 -8.35
CA GLN A 44 13.74 -3.92 -8.70
C GLN A 44 13.13 -4.88 -7.67
N TRP A 45 12.45 -4.35 -6.65
CA TRP A 45 11.81 -5.17 -5.62
C TRP A 45 10.50 -5.76 -6.13
N GLU A 46 10.17 -6.96 -5.66
CA GLU A 46 8.95 -7.65 -6.06
C GLU A 46 7.74 -6.84 -5.59
N GLY A 47 6.78 -6.64 -6.49
CA GLY A 47 5.60 -5.83 -6.21
C GLY A 47 5.83 -4.32 -6.14
N VAL A 48 6.97 -3.80 -6.61
CA VAL A 48 7.24 -2.36 -6.72
C VAL A 48 7.41 -1.98 -8.18
N GLU A 49 6.55 -1.10 -8.69
CA GLU A 49 6.75 -0.47 -10.01
C GLU A 49 7.12 1.00 -9.82
N CYS A 50 8.12 1.45 -10.57
CA CYS A 50 8.54 2.84 -10.61
C CYS A 50 8.31 3.46 -11.98
N ASN A 51 8.13 4.78 -11.99
CA ASN A 51 8.17 5.55 -13.22
C ASN A 51 9.62 5.64 -13.74
N ASP A 52 9.87 5.17 -14.97
CA ASP A 52 11.20 5.14 -15.60
C ASP A 52 11.89 6.51 -15.71
N THR A 53 11.12 7.60 -15.71
CA THR A 53 11.65 8.97 -15.85
C THR A 53 11.94 9.62 -14.50
N THR A 54 11.08 9.41 -13.51
CA THR A 54 11.19 10.08 -12.20
C THR A 54 11.84 9.21 -11.13
N GLY A 55 11.93 7.89 -11.35
CA GLY A 55 12.38 6.91 -10.36
C GLY A 55 11.43 6.76 -9.16
N ARG A 56 10.21 7.29 -9.25
CA ARG A 56 9.23 7.29 -8.15
C ARG A 56 8.34 6.07 -8.20
N VAL A 57 7.98 5.54 -7.05
CA VAL A 57 7.05 4.42 -6.93
C VAL A 57 5.65 4.85 -7.42
N ILE A 58 5.10 4.10 -8.37
CA ILE A 58 3.79 4.31 -8.98
C ILE A 58 2.83 3.13 -8.73
N GLU A 59 3.33 1.93 -8.48
CA GLU A 59 2.52 0.77 -8.10
C GLU A 59 3.14 0.04 -6.91
N LEU A 60 2.26 -0.39 -6.00
CA LEU A 60 2.60 -1.33 -4.94
C LEU A 60 1.63 -2.49 -4.96
N ASP A 61 2.16 -3.67 -5.28
CA ASP A 61 1.49 -4.95 -5.14
C ASP A 61 1.98 -5.65 -3.87
N LEU A 62 1.11 -5.70 -2.89
CA LEU A 62 1.29 -6.42 -1.62
C LEU A 62 0.21 -7.51 -1.47
N ALA A 63 -0.41 -7.95 -2.56
CA ALA A 63 -1.46 -8.95 -2.53
C ALA A 63 -0.94 -10.28 -1.96
N VAL A 64 -1.72 -10.87 -1.05
CA VAL A 64 -1.47 -12.22 -0.49
C VAL A 64 -0.04 -12.38 0.08
N THR A 65 0.51 -11.32 0.68
CA THR A 65 1.84 -11.34 1.29
C THR A 65 1.82 -11.93 2.71
N ARG A 66 0.63 -11.99 3.31
CA ARG A 66 0.37 -12.65 4.60
C ARG A 66 -0.30 -14.00 4.42
N LYS A 67 0.07 -14.95 5.27
CA LYS A 67 -0.53 -16.30 5.30
C LYS A 67 -2.00 -16.24 5.66
N TRP A 68 -2.82 -17.06 5.01
CA TRP A 68 -4.27 -17.11 5.28
C TRP A 68 -4.58 -17.54 6.71
N GLU A 69 -3.73 -18.37 7.34
CA GLU A 69 -3.85 -18.77 8.74
C GLU A 69 -3.39 -17.70 9.75
N SER A 70 -2.74 -16.62 9.29
CA SER A 70 -2.33 -15.53 10.17
C SER A 70 -3.55 -14.82 10.76
N ALA A 71 -3.41 -14.36 12.00
CA ALA A 71 -4.48 -13.62 12.67
C ALA A 71 -4.87 -12.34 11.90
N GLU A 72 -6.12 -11.94 12.07
CA GLU A 72 -6.61 -10.63 11.63
C GLU A 72 -5.79 -9.50 12.26
N TRP A 73 -5.57 -8.43 11.51
CA TRP A 73 -4.75 -7.31 11.98
C TRP A 73 -5.29 -5.94 11.56
N TYR A 74 -4.72 -4.91 12.18
CA TYR A 74 -5.11 -3.51 12.00
C TYR A 74 -4.01 -2.77 11.24
N MET A 75 -4.33 -2.30 10.04
CA MET A 75 -3.36 -1.65 9.17
C MET A 75 -3.15 -0.17 9.54
N ASN A 76 -1.91 0.29 9.45
CA ASN A 76 -1.58 1.72 9.50
C ASN A 76 -1.43 2.25 8.07
N ALA A 77 -2.46 2.93 7.56
CA ALA A 77 -2.45 3.46 6.19
C ALA A 77 -1.51 4.67 6.00
N SER A 78 -1.05 5.32 7.08
CA SER A 78 -0.05 6.39 6.98
C SER A 78 1.30 5.91 6.44
N LEU A 79 1.59 4.62 6.51
CA LEU A 79 2.80 4.03 5.94
C LEU A 79 2.87 4.21 4.41
N PHE A 80 1.73 4.43 3.74
CA PHE A 80 1.69 4.66 2.29
C PHE A 80 1.85 6.15 1.91
N THR A 81 1.81 7.07 2.87
CA THR A 81 1.87 8.52 2.57
C THR A 81 3.19 9.01 1.95
N PRO A 82 4.34 8.33 2.08
CA PRO A 82 5.55 8.71 1.34
C PRO A 82 5.47 8.55 -0.19
N PHE A 83 4.61 7.66 -0.70
CA PHE A 83 4.51 7.32 -2.13
C PHE A 83 3.64 8.34 -2.90
N GLN A 84 4.11 9.57 -3.03
CA GLN A 84 3.32 10.69 -3.57
C GLN A 84 2.93 10.53 -5.06
N GLN A 85 3.61 9.66 -5.80
CA GLN A 85 3.27 9.33 -7.19
C GLN A 85 2.50 8.01 -7.33
N LEU A 86 2.12 7.36 -6.21
CA LEU A 86 1.40 6.10 -6.23
C LEU A 86 0.06 6.23 -6.98
N GLU A 87 -0.12 5.39 -7.98
CA GLU A 87 -1.32 5.29 -8.81
C GLU A 87 -2.14 4.06 -8.49
N SER A 88 -1.48 2.97 -8.09
CA SER A 88 -2.10 1.68 -7.80
C SER A 88 -1.59 1.12 -6.47
N LEU A 89 -2.52 0.73 -5.61
CA LEU A 89 -2.24 0.03 -4.36
C LEU A 89 -3.08 -1.24 -4.28
N ASP A 90 -2.40 -2.39 -4.28
CA ASP A 90 -3.00 -3.68 -4.04
C ASP A 90 -2.57 -4.25 -2.69
N ILE A 91 -3.54 -4.43 -1.80
CA ILE A 91 -3.37 -5.08 -0.49
C ILE A 91 -4.40 -6.18 -0.28
N MET A 92 -4.85 -6.79 -1.39
CA MET A 92 -5.80 -7.88 -1.42
C MET A 92 -5.32 -9.09 -0.61
N GLY A 93 -6.25 -9.76 0.08
CA GLY A 93 -5.96 -11.08 0.66
C GLY A 93 -4.98 -11.08 1.83
N ASN A 94 -4.94 -10.03 2.65
CA ASN A 94 -3.95 -9.87 3.72
C ASN A 94 -4.52 -10.01 5.13
N ASN A 95 -5.74 -10.54 5.31
CA ASN A 95 -6.40 -10.65 6.62
C ASN A 95 -6.56 -9.31 7.37
N ILE A 96 -6.73 -8.19 6.66
CA ILE A 96 -6.89 -6.87 7.28
C ILE A 96 -8.33 -6.72 7.80
N ALA A 97 -8.51 -6.53 9.10
CA ALA A 97 -9.84 -6.35 9.70
C ALA A 97 -10.29 -4.89 9.75
N SER A 98 -9.35 -3.98 9.99
CA SER A 98 -9.62 -2.55 10.09
C SER A 98 -8.31 -1.77 10.01
N CYS A 99 -8.38 -0.47 10.24
CA CYS A 99 -7.21 0.39 10.38
C CYS A 99 -6.98 0.83 11.83
N VAL A 100 -5.74 1.21 12.13
CA VAL A 100 -5.37 1.84 13.40
C VAL A 100 -6.09 3.19 13.55
N LYS A 101 -6.56 3.50 14.76
CA LYS A 101 -7.30 4.75 15.04
C LYS A 101 -6.46 5.98 14.63
N ASN A 102 -7.08 6.90 13.91
CA ASN A 102 -6.47 8.10 13.32
C ASN A 102 -5.43 7.83 12.22
N GLU A 103 -5.22 6.57 11.81
CA GLU A 103 -4.29 6.18 10.75
C GLU A 103 -5.00 5.30 9.70
N GLY A 104 -6.26 5.60 9.44
CA GLY A 104 -7.12 4.85 8.52
C GLY A 104 -6.99 5.26 7.06
N LEU A 105 -7.83 4.68 6.20
CA LEU A 105 -7.78 4.92 4.75
C LEU A 105 -7.93 6.40 4.38
N GLU A 106 -8.46 7.25 5.26
CA GLU A 106 -8.50 8.70 5.07
C GLU A 106 -7.09 9.29 4.88
N ARG A 107 -6.03 8.63 5.38
CA ARG A 107 -4.63 9.03 5.16
C ARG A 107 -4.21 8.91 3.70
N LEU A 108 -4.83 8.00 2.94
CA LEU A 108 -4.60 7.85 1.51
C LEU A 108 -5.14 9.03 0.71
N SER A 109 -5.94 9.93 1.30
CA SER A 109 -6.37 11.18 0.64
C SER A 109 -5.20 12.11 0.30
N ARG A 110 -4.01 11.86 0.89
CA ARG A 110 -2.77 12.57 0.56
C ARG A 110 -2.14 12.09 -0.75
N LEU A 111 -2.59 10.97 -1.28
CA LEU A 111 -2.08 10.35 -2.50
C LEU A 111 -2.91 10.83 -3.69
N ASN A 112 -2.59 12.03 -4.17
CA ASN A 112 -3.36 12.69 -5.24
C ASN A 112 -3.35 11.94 -6.58
N ASN A 113 -2.50 10.93 -6.75
CA ASN A 113 -2.41 10.14 -7.97
C ASN A 113 -3.09 8.76 -7.85
N LEU A 114 -3.58 8.39 -6.66
CA LEU A 114 -4.14 7.06 -6.41
C LEU A 114 -5.45 6.85 -7.19
N LYS A 115 -5.41 5.98 -8.19
CA LYS A 115 -6.51 5.67 -9.12
C LYS A 115 -7.10 4.29 -8.85
N PHE A 116 -6.29 3.34 -8.42
CA PHE A 116 -6.67 1.95 -8.22
C PHE A 116 -6.38 1.53 -6.78
N LEU A 117 -7.42 1.08 -6.06
CA LEU A 117 -7.30 0.59 -4.70
C LEU A 117 -8.00 -0.77 -4.59
N HIS A 118 -7.20 -1.80 -4.35
CA HIS A 118 -7.65 -3.18 -4.24
C HIS A 118 -7.58 -3.62 -2.78
N LEU A 119 -8.76 -3.82 -2.18
CA LEU A 119 -8.95 -4.20 -0.78
C LEU A 119 -9.65 -5.55 -0.66
N ASP A 120 -9.82 -6.27 -1.77
CA ASP A 120 -10.59 -7.50 -1.83
C ASP A 120 -10.05 -8.58 -0.90
N ASN A 121 -10.92 -9.51 -0.51
CA ASN A 121 -10.59 -10.67 0.31
C ASN A 121 -9.86 -10.29 1.62
N ASN A 122 -10.28 -9.18 2.22
CA ASN A 122 -9.94 -8.80 3.59
C ASN A 122 -11.18 -8.92 4.49
N TYR A 123 -11.13 -8.35 5.69
CA TYR A 123 -12.21 -8.45 6.67
C TYR A 123 -12.83 -7.08 7.02
N PHE A 124 -12.69 -6.08 6.13
CA PHE A 124 -13.28 -4.76 6.33
C PHE A 124 -14.81 -4.85 6.47
N ASN A 125 -15.37 -4.01 7.33
CA ASN A 125 -16.81 -3.82 7.48
C ASN A 125 -17.22 -2.42 6.99
N ASN A 126 -18.50 -2.06 7.12
CA ASN A 126 -19.03 -0.79 6.62
C ASN A 126 -18.35 0.48 7.18
N SER A 127 -17.59 0.41 8.28
CA SER A 127 -16.81 1.56 8.77
C SER A 127 -15.77 2.04 7.77
N ILE A 128 -15.43 1.24 6.76
CA ILE A 128 -14.51 1.64 5.69
C ILE A 128 -15.03 2.84 4.88
N PHE A 129 -16.35 2.94 4.69
CA PHE A 129 -16.95 3.96 3.81
C PHE A 129 -16.73 5.38 4.29
N SER A 130 -16.67 5.60 5.62
CA SER A 130 -16.38 6.95 6.16
C SER A 130 -14.98 7.45 5.83
N SER A 131 -14.05 6.56 5.53
CA SER A 131 -12.66 6.91 5.20
C SER A 131 -12.41 7.03 3.69
N LEU A 132 -13.32 6.55 2.85
CA LEU A 132 -13.17 6.55 1.39
C LEU A 132 -13.55 7.88 0.73
N GLY A 133 -14.40 8.69 1.35
CA GLY A 133 -14.89 9.96 0.79
C GLY A 133 -13.79 10.99 0.47
N GLY A 134 -12.60 10.86 1.05
CA GLY A 134 -11.45 11.73 0.78
C GLY A 134 -10.60 11.33 -0.42
N LEU A 135 -10.82 10.16 -1.02
CA LEU A 135 -9.98 9.61 -2.10
C LEU A 135 -10.41 10.16 -3.47
N SER A 136 -10.21 11.47 -3.69
CA SER A 136 -10.76 12.21 -4.82
C SER A 136 -10.28 11.76 -6.21
N SER A 137 -9.10 11.12 -6.29
CA SER A 137 -8.52 10.62 -7.55
C SER A 137 -8.92 9.18 -7.90
N LEU A 138 -9.64 8.50 -7.01
CA LEU A 138 -9.92 7.08 -7.13
C LEU A 138 -10.88 6.81 -8.29
N ARG A 139 -10.48 5.91 -9.18
CA ARG A 139 -11.26 5.49 -10.37
C ARG A 139 -11.82 4.09 -10.23
N ARG A 140 -11.12 3.24 -9.48
CA ARG A 140 -11.52 1.87 -9.20
C ARG A 140 -11.25 1.56 -7.74
N LEU A 141 -12.28 1.06 -7.09
CA LEU A 141 -12.24 0.52 -5.75
C LEU A 141 -12.77 -0.90 -5.80
N SER A 142 -12.02 -1.83 -5.24
CA SER A 142 -12.41 -3.24 -5.19
C SER A 142 -12.49 -3.69 -3.74
N LEU A 143 -13.66 -4.19 -3.35
CA LEU A 143 -14.05 -4.52 -1.96
C LEU A 143 -14.65 -5.93 -1.85
N VAL A 144 -14.58 -6.73 -2.91
CA VAL A 144 -15.19 -8.06 -2.97
C VAL A 144 -14.60 -8.95 -1.87
N GLY A 145 -15.40 -9.83 -1.28
CA GLY A 145 -14.91 -10.76 -0.26
C GLY A 145 -14.62 -10.13 1.12
N ASN A 146 -15.03 -8.89 1.35
CA ASN A 146 -15.01 -8.27 2.69
C ASN A 146 -16.29 -8.57 3.50
N ARG A 147 -16.30 -8.20 4.78
CA ARG A 147 -17.44 -8.34 5.71
C ARG A 147 -18.43 -7.17 5.58
N LEU A 148 -18.70 -6.75 4.35
CA LEU A 148 -19.66 -5.69 4.05
C LEU A 148 -21.08 -6.25 4.07
N ASN A 149 -21.97 -5.60 4.80
CA ASN A 149 -23.32 -6.12 5.07
C ASN A 149 -24.33 -4.98 5.25
N GLY A 150 -25.59 -5.20 4.84
CA GLY A 150 -26.62 -4.17 4.91
C GLY A 150 -26.48 -3.07 3.86
N SER A 151 -27.11 -1.91 4.09
CA SER A 151 -27.09 -0.78 3.17
C SER A 151 -25.80 0.03 3.31
N ILE A 152 -25.20 0.36 2.17
CA ILE A 152 -24.03 1.24 2.09
C ILE A 152 -24.51 2.68 2.25
N ASP A 153 -24.01 3.40 3.26
CA ASP A 153 -24.21 4.84 3.42
C ASP A 153 -22.93 5.55 2.97
N ILE A 154 -22.95 6.09 1.75
CA ILE A 154 -21.86 6.91 1.20
C ILE A 154 -22.25 8.35 1.50
N LYS A 155 -21.57 8.96 2.49
CA LYS A 155 -21.71 10.39 2.77
C LYS A 155 -20.78 11.22 1.91
#